data_AF-A0A969L4V4-F1
#
_entry.id   AF-A0A969L4V4-F1
#
_cell.length_a   1.000
_cell.length_b   1.000
_cell.length_c   1.000
_cell.angle_alpha   90.00
_cell.angle_beta   90.00
_cell.angle_gamma   90.00
#
_symmetry.space_group_name_H-M   'P 1'
#
loop_
_entity.id
_entity.type
_entity.pdbx_description
1 polymer ?
#
loop_
_entity_poly.entity_id
_entity_poly.type
_entity_poly.pdbx_seq_one_letter_code
_entity_poly.pdbx_strand_id
1 'polypeptide(L)'
;MQYTEPFNRLAIFAQTTLVFTSAYRILPILKDKYSYSSSSQIEKGERTYQWVLSCIKDIIVWIENQEIDGKTFHKEKLSQSVDYVGYYHHLIQSKENAALEVCYNTIAFSCLSMLKYDQIQNIYTKSYFPSDLEFTSDIFEETLLYAQQASENPKAEKAWQDQIIARLLKDHFTENPDDFGENISREYIEELLGEKLPF
;
A
#
# COMPACT_ATOMS: atom_id res chain seq x y z
N MET A 1 -23.88 5.61 13.63
CA MET A 1 -24.13 6.01 12.23
C MET A 1 -23.46 4.98 11.35
N GLN A 2 -24.21 4.20 10.58
CA GLN A 2 -23.62 3.37 9.53
C GLN A 2 -23.26 4.33 8.38
N TYR A 3 -21.97 4.53 8.12
CA TYR A 3 -21.54 5.23 6.91
C TYR A 3 -22.09 4.49 5.70
N THR A 4 -22.60 5.24 4.72
CA THR A 4 -23.16 4.68 3.49
C THR A 4 -22.11 3.81 2.79
N GLU A 5 -22.54 2.71 2.19
CA GLU A 5 -21.66 1.75 1.49
C GLU A 5 -20.66 2.39 0.50
N PRO A 6 -21.04 3.43 -0.28
CA PRO A 6 -20.12 4.13 -1.18
C PRO A 6 -18.95 4.82 -0.45
N PHE A 7 -19.18 5.40 0.74
CA PHE A 7 -18.14 6.06 1.52
C PHE A 7 -17.05 5.08 1.96
N ASN A 8 -17.45 3.88 2.40
CA ASN A 8 -16.51 2.87 2.88
C ASN A 8 -15.62 2.34 1.74
N ARG A 9 -16.17 2.20 0.52
CA ARG A 9 -15.42 1.76 -0.66
C ARG A 9 -14.40 2.81 -1.12
N LEU A 10 -14.81 4.07 -1.18
CA LEU A 10 -13.92 5.16 -1.58
C LEU A 10 -12.80 5.39 -0.56
N ALA A 11 -13.11 5.30 0.74
CA ALA A 11 -12.12 5.32 1.82
C ALA A 11 -11.05 4.22 1.64
N ILE A 12 -11.47 3.00 1.32
CA ILE A 12 -10.57 1.89 1.07
C ILE A 12 -9.63 2.18 -0.11
N PHE A 13 -10.17 2.66 -1.24
CA PHE A 13 -9.34 2.97 -2.40
C PHE A 13 -8.38 4.14 -2.13
N ALA A 14 -8.85 5.22 -1.50
CA ALA A 14 -8.00 6.37 -1.20
C ALA A 14 -6.85 6.03 -0.25
N GLN A 15 -7.14 5.26 0.81
CA GLN A 15 -6.10 4.82 1.75
C GLN A 15 -5.10 3.89 1.08
N THR A 16 -5.58 2.94 0.27
CA THR A 16 -4.71 2.03 -0.48
C THR A 16 -3.81 2.82 -1.44
N THR A 17 -4.39 3.81 -2.12
CA THR A 17 -3.66 4.70 -3.03
C THR A 17 -2.53 5.45 -2.33
N LEU A 18 -2.78 5.99 -1.15
CA LEU A 18 -1.74 6.71 -0.41
C LEU A 18 -0.59 5.79 0.01
N VAL A 19 -0.87 4.61 0.55
CA VAL A 19 0.20 3.72 1.03
C VAL A 19 1.02 3.16 -0.11
N PHE A 20 0.40 2.79 -1.24
CA PHE A 20 1.18 2.25 -2.35
C PHE A 20 1.98 3.34 -3.07
N THR A 21 1.44 4.54 -3.26
CA THR A 21 2.21 5.65 -3.86
C THR A 21 3.41 6.02 -3.00
N SER A 22 3.26 5.98 -1.66
CA SER A 22 4.38 6.11 -0.72
C SER A 22 5.41 4.99 -0.90
N ALA A 23 4.97 3.73 -0.99
CA ALA A 23 5.87 2.59 -1.21
C ALA A 23 6.62 2.68 -2.55
N TYR A 24 5.93 3.09 -3.61
CA TYR A 24 6.52 3.23 -4.94
C TYR A 24 7.67 4.25 -4.96
N ARG A 25 7.51 5.39 -4.27
CA ARG A 25 8.56 6.42 -4.14
C ARG A 25 9.78 5.94 -3.35
N ILE A 26 9.58 5.04 -2.40
CA ILE A 26 10.63 4.49 -1.53
C ILE A 26 11.31 3.27 -2.15
N LEU A 27 10.65 2.61 -3.10
CA LEU A 27 11.13 1.40 -3.76
C LEU A 27 12.57 1.49 -4.34
N PRO A 28 13.03 2.60 -4.93
CA PRO A 28 14.42 2.72 -5.40
C PRO A 28 15.47 2.47 -4.31
N ILE A 29 15.16 2.80 -3.05
CA ILE A 29 16.08 2.59 -1.91
C ILE A 29 16.39 1.10 -1.69
N LEU A 30 15.42 0.21 -1.97
CA LEU A 30 15.62 -1.24 -1.87
C LEU A 30 16.57 -1.77 -2.94
N LYS A 31 16.56 -1.17 -4.13
CA LYS A 31 17.46 -1.55 -5.23
C LYS A 31 18.92 -1.24 -4.87
N ASP A 32 19.14 -0.11 -4.21
CA ASP A 32 20.48 0.36 -3.86
C ASP A 32 21.09 -0.43 -2.67
N LYS A 33 20.27 -0.86 -1.69
CA LYS A 33 20.69 -1.64 -0.51
C LYS A 33 21.57 -2.84 -0.85
N TYR A 34 21.23 -3.55 -1.92
CA TYR A 34 21.89 -4.81 -2.28
C TYR A 34 22.98 -4.64 -3.31
N SER A 35 23.13 -3.46 -3.93
CA SER A 35 24.03 -3.24 -5.07
C SER A 35 25.52 -3.43 -4.76
N TYR A 36 25.92 -3.43 -3.48
CA TYR A 36 27.31 -3.58 -3.02
C TYR A 36 27.55 -4.81 -2.12
N SER A 37 26.60 -5.75 -2.11
CA SER A 37 26.62 -6.92 -1.23
C SER A 37 27.16 -8.17 -1.92
N SER A 38 27.22 -9.31 -1.22
CA SER A 38 27.55 -10.59 -1.85
C SER A 38 26.56 -10.93 -2.99
N SER A 39 26.99 -11.73 -3.97
CA SER A 39 26.14 -12.15 -5.10
C SER A 39 24.78 -12.72 -4.66
N SER A 40 24.78 -13.53 -3.61
CA SER A 40 23.56 -14.10 -3.02
C SER A 40 22.60 -13.06 -2.41
N GLN A 41 23.13 -11.94 -1.89
CA GLN A 41 22.33 -10.85 -1.32
C GLN A 41 21.81 -9.92 -2.42
N ILE A 42 22.60 -9.66 -3.47
CA ILE A 42 22.16 -8.97 -4.70
C ILE A 42 20.95 -9.68 -5.30
N GLU A 43 21.03 -11.00 -5.51
CA GLU A 43 19.94 -11.81 -6.06
C GLU A 43 18.69 -11.83 -5.15
N LYS A 44 18.87 -11.75 -3.82
CA LYS A 44 17.74 -11.64 -2.89
C LYS A 44 17.07 -10.27 -3.00
N GLY A 45 17.87 -9.21 -3.13
CA GLY A 45 17.39 -7.84 -3.32
C GLY A 45 16.57 -7.67 -4.59
N GLU A 46 17.11 -8.14 -5.72
CA GLU A 46 16.41 -8.08 -7.01
C GLU A 46 15.09 -8.87 -6.97
N ARG A 47 15.10 -10.08 -6.41
CA ARG A 47 13.86 -10.86 -6.24
C ARG A 47 12.83 -10.13 -5.38
N THR A 48 13.26 -9.47 -4.31
CA THR A 48 12.37 -8.67 -3.44
C THR A 48 11.79 -7.49 -4.22
N TYR A 49 12.63 -6.74 -4.94
CA TYR A 49 12.21 -5.62 -5.77
C TYR A 49 11.19 -6.03 -6.84
N GLN A 50 11.46 -7.11 -7.57
CA GLN A 50 10.56 -7.62 -8.60
C GLN A 50 9.24 -8.14 -8.01
N TRP A 51 9.30 -8.80 -6.85
CA TRP A 51 8.10 -9.22 -6.13
C TRP A 51 7.24 -8.02 -5.71
N VAL A 52 7.84 -6.96 -5.14
CA VAL A 52 7.10 -5.75 -4.76
C VAL A 52 6.47 -5.08 -5.98
N LEU A 53 7.22 -4.92 -7.09
CA LEU A 53 6.66 -4.37 -8.33
C LEU A 53 5.49 -5.18 -8.86
N SER A 54 5.59 -6.51 -8.84
CA SER A 54 4.49 -7.38 -9.25
C SER A 54 3.27 -7.19 -8.36
N CYS A 55 3.45 -7.02 -7.04
CA CYS A 55 2.33 -6.77 -6.14
C CYS A 55 1.70 -5.39 -6.40
N ILE A 56 2.51 -4.34 -6.60
CA ILE A 56 2.02 -2.98 -6.91
C ILE A 56 1.20 -2.99 -8.20
N LYS A 57 1.65 -3.70 -9.24
CA LYS A 57 0.90 -3.85 -10.48
C LYS A 57 -0.50 -4.42 -10.22
N ASP A 58 -0.58 -5.50 -9.46
CA ASP A 58 -1.84 -6.18 -9.17
C ASP A 58 -2.76 -5.33 -8.28
N ILE A 59 -2.20 -4.52 -7.37
CA ILE A 59 -2.94 -3.54 -6.57
C ILE A 59 -3.59 -2.47 -7.47
N ILE A 60 -2.86 -1.96 -8.47
CA ILE A 60 -3.39 -0.96 -9.40
C ILE A 60 -4.50 -1.55 -10.25
N VAL A 61 -4.30 -2.75 -10.80
CA VAL A 61 -5.36 -3.48 -11.53
C VAL A 61 -6.60 -3.58 -10.67
N TRP A 62 -6.47 -4.00 -9.41
CA TRP A 62 -7.61 -4.06 -8.50
C TRP A 62 -8.28 -2.69 -8.25
N ILE A 63 -7.52 -1.61 -8.07
CA ILE A 63 -8.08 -0.25 -7.93
C ILE A 63 -8.90 0.14 -9.17
N GLU A 64 -8.40 -0.19 -10.37
CA GLU A 64 -9.05 0.21 -11.62
C GLU A 64 -10.31 -0.60 -11.94
N ASN A 65 -10.24 -1.92 -11.81
CA ASN A 65 -11.25 -2.81 -12.38
C ASN A 65 -11.69 -3.96 -11.45
N GLN A 66 -11.09 -4.07 -10.27
CA GLN A 66 -11.38 -5.10 -9.27
C GLN A 66 -11.28 -6.53 -9.82
N GLU A 67 -10.44 -6.78 -10.83
CA GLU A 67 -10.26 -8.11 -11.44
C GLU A 67 -9.56 -9.12 -10.52
N ILE A 68 -8.89 -8.66 -9.47
CA ILE A 68 -8.15 -9.49 -8.51
C ILE A 68 -8.84 -9.39 -7.15
N ASP A 69 -9.42 -10.50 -6.67
CA ASP A 69 -10.03 -10.55 -5.34
C ASP A 69 -8.97 -10.69 -4.22
N GLY A 70 -9.34 -10.29 -3.00
CA GLY A 70 -8.40 -10.26 -1.88
C GLY A 70 -7.87 -11.64 -1.46
N LYS A 71 -8.63 -12.72 -1.69
CA LYS A 71 -8.20 -14.09 -1.36
C LYS A 71 -7.17 -14.58 -2.36
N THR A 72 -7.40 -14.33 -3.64
CA THR A 72 -6.47 -14.64 -4.72
C THR A 72 -5.16 -13.88 -4.50
N PHE A 73 -5.24 -12.58 -4.24
CA PHE A 73 -4.07 -11.76 -3.93
C PHE A 73 -3.30 -12.30 -2.72
N HIS A 74 -3.99 -12.62 -1.61
CA HIS A 74 -3.38 -13.22 -0.43
C HIS A 74 -2.61 -14.51 -0.77
N LYS A 75 -3.28 -15.44 -1.45
CA LYS A 75 -2.73 -16.77 -1.76
C LYS A 75 -1.52 -16.71 -2.70
N GLU A 76 -1.53 -15.79 -3.65
CA GLU A 76 -0.49 -15.70 -4.68
C GLU A 76 0.68 -14.83 -4.25
N LYS A 77 0.44 -13.79 -3.44
CA LYS A 77 1.46 -12.78 -3.13
C LYS A 77 1.96 -12.81 -1.70
N LEU A 78 1.09 -13.10 -0.72
CA LEU A 78 1.41 -12.98 0.71
C LEU A 78 1.66 -14.33 1.38
N SER A 79 0.80 -15.32 1.17
CA SER A 79 0.95 -16.64 1.83
C SER A 79 2.17 -17.43 1.36
N GLN A 80 2.83 -16.97 0.30
CA GLN A 80 4.05 -17.56 -0.26
C GLN A 80 5.29 -16.68 -0.02
N SER A 81 5.12 -15.47 0.56
CA SER A 81 6.20 -14.50 0.70
C SER A 81 6.82 -14.51 2.10
N VAL A 82 8.14 -14.59 2.09
CA VAL A 82 9.16 -14.29 3.11
C VAL A 82 8.65 -13.87 4.49
N ASP A 83 8.85 -14.77 5.46
CA ASP A 83 8.83 -14.57 6.93
C ASP A 83 8.49 -13.15 7.40
N TYR A 84 7.19 -12.88 7.53
CA TYR A 84 6.68 -11.68 8.19
C TYR A 84 7.03 -11.73 9.68
N VAL A 85 7.98 -10.90 10.11
CA VAL A 85 8.29 -10.72 11.53
C VAL A 85 7.53 -9.49 11.98
N GLY A 86 6.28 -9.68 12.43
CA GLY A 86 5.48 -8.61 13.02
C GLY A 86 6.23 -7.88 14.16
N TYR A 87 5.79 -6.63 14.38
CA TYR A 87 6.37 -5.56 15.19
C TYR A 87 6.91 -5.92 16.58
N TYR A 88 8.14 -5.45 16.89
CA TYR A 88 8.43 -4.33 17.81
C TYR A 88 9.95 -4.16 18.05
N HIS A 89 10.33 -2.92 18.39
CA HIS A 89 11.64 -2.43 18.82
C HIS A 89 12.71 -2.31 17.73
N HIS A 90 12.88 -1.11 17.17
CA HIS A 90 14.02 -0.22 17.46
C HIS A 90 13.68 1.17 16.92
N LEU A 91 13.81 2.21 17.77
CA LEU A 91 13.64 3.63 17.42
C LEU A 91 14.66 4.15 16.39
N ILE A 92 15.42 3.26 15.74
CA ILE A 92 16.37 3.54 14.67
C ILE A 92 16.38 2.29 13.76
N GLN A 93 15.56 2.27 12.71
CA GLN A 93 15.74 1.33 11.61
C GLN A 93 16.67 1.97 10.57
N SER A 94 17.49 1.17 9.88
CA SER A 94 18.21 1.68 8.71
C SER A 94 17.19 2.08 7.64
N LYS A 95 17.52 3.03 6.76
CA LYS A 95 16.61 3.49 5.70
C LYS A 95 16.08 2.34 4.86
N GLU A 96 16.92 1.34 4.62
CA GLU A 96 16.60 0.21 3.78
C GLU A 96 15.85 -0.91 4.52
N ASN A 97 15.82 -0.90 5.86
CA ASN A 97 14.89 -1.71 6.63
C ASN A 97 13.53 -1.02 6.66
N ALA A 98 13.49 0.28 6.92
CA ALA A 98 12.26 1.06 6.84
C ALA A 98 11.61 0.94 5.44
N ALA A 99 12.40 1.03 4.36
CA ALA A 99 11.91 0.84 3.00
C ALA A 99 11.29 -0.54 2.76
N LEU A 100 11.85 -1.57 3.39
CA LEU A 100 11.36 -2.94 3.29
C LEU A 100 10.02 -3.08 4.02
N GLU A 101 9.93 -2.53 5.23
CA GLU A 101 8.69 -2.48 6.02
C GLU A 101 7.59 -1.71 5.28
N VAL A 102 7.89 -0.57 4.64
CA VAL A 102 6.92 0.16 3.81
C VAL A 102 6.35 -0.74 2.72
N CYS A 103 7.21 -1.47 2.00
CA CYS A 103 6.76 -2.33 0.91
C CYS A 103 5.90 -3.49 1.42
N TYR A 104 6.33 -4.18 2.47
CA TYR A 104 5.54 -5.26 3.08
C TYR A 104 4.21 -4.76 3.62
N ASN A 105 4.23 -3.67 4.39
CA ASN A 105 3.02 -3.12 4.99
C ASN A 105 2.04 -2.63 3.92
N THR A 106 2.51 -2.01 2.84
CA THR A 106 1.67 -1.64 1.71
C THR A 106 1.00 -2.87 1.08
N ILE A 107 1.74 -3.93 0.81
CA ILE A 107 1.18 -5.15 0.20
C ILE A 107 0.15 -5.79 1.13
N ALA A 108 0.46 -5.88 2.42
CA ALA A 108 -0.40 -6.47 3.43
C ALA A 108 -1.66 -5.61 3.67
N PHE A 109 -1.52 -4.28 3.76
CA PHE A 109 -2.63 -3.34 3.83
C PHE A 109 -3.52 -3.38 2.58
N SER A 110 -2.92 -3.54 1.40
CA SER A 110 -3.68 -3.62 0.15
C SER A 110 -4.51 -4.90 0.09
N CYS A 111 -3.94 -6.03 0.54
CA CYS A 111 -4.70 -7.27 0.69
C CYS A 111 -5.86 -7.12 1.68
N LEU A 112 -5.64 -6.44 2.82
CA LEU A 112 -6.73 -6.12 3.75
C LEU A 112 -7.83 -5.29 3.10
N SER A 113 -7.43 -4.27 2.35
CA SER A 113 -8.33 -3.36 1.65
C SER A 113 -9.18 -4.11 0.63
N MET A 114 -8.58 -5.03 -0.14
CA MET A 114 -9.29 -5.95 -1.02
C MET A 114 -10.28 -6.83 -0.25
N LEU A 115 -9.84 -7.50 0.82
CA LEU A 115 -10.70 -8.37 1.62
C LEU A 115 -11.87 -7.62 2.27
N LYS A 116 -11.64 -6.39 2.76
CA LYS A 116 -12.70 -5.51 3.30
C LYS A 116 -13.66 -5.07 2.20
N TYR A 117 -13.14 -4.71 1.03
CA TYR A 117 -13.96 -4.35 -0.12
C TYR A 117 -14.88 -5.50 -0.55
N ASP A 118 -14.34 -6.71 -0.66
CA ASP A 118 -15.08 -7.93 -0.99
C ASP A 118 -16.21 -8.20 0.02
N GLN A 119 -15.97 -7.95 1.30
CA GLN A 119 -16.98 -8.10 2.36
C GLN A 119 -18.12 -7.08 2.22
N ILE A 120 -17.77 -5.83 1.93
CA ILE A 120 -18.77 -4.77 1.69
C ILE A 120 -19.62 -5.15 0.47
N GLN A 121 -19.00 -5.54 -0.64
CA GLN A 121 -19.72 -5.93 -1.86
C GLN A 121 -20.65 -7.12 -1.67
N ASN A 122 -20.23 -8.12 -0.89
CA ASN A 122 -20.97 -9.38 -0.77
C ASN A 122 -22.00 -9.41 0.37
N ILE A 123 -22.22 -8.27 1.05
CA ILE A 123 -23.21 -7.93 2.10
C ILE A 123 -23.29 -8.90 3.32
N TYR A 124 -23.12 -10.22 3.20
CA TYR A 124 -23.34 -11.19 4.29
C TYR A 124 -22.60 -12.54 4.15
N THR A 125 -21.47 -12.64 3.44
CA THR A 125 -20.64 -13.86 3.54
C THR A 125 -19.67 -13.79 4.71
N LYS A 126 -19.49 -14.93 5.40
CA LYS A 126 -18.61 -15.05 6.57
C LYS A 126 -17.25 -14.43 6.24
N SER A 127 -16.90 -13.39 6.99
CA SER A 127 -15.66 -12.63 6.85
C SER A 127 -14.48 -13.60 6.75
N TYR A 128 -13.82 -13.62 5.58
CA TYR A 128 -12.58 -14.36 5.40
C TYR A 128 -11.44 -13.39 5.65
N PHE A 129 -10.92 -13.43 6.88
CA PHE A 129 -9.60 -12.91 7.19
C PHE A 129 -8.70 -14.13 7.46
N PRO A 130 -7.65 -14.33 6.67
CA PRO A 130 -6.66 -15.37 6.93
C PRO A 130 -6.12 -15.21 8.36
N SER A 131 -6.01 -16.31 9.11
CA SER A 131 -5.57 -16.28 10.52
C SER A 131 -4.09 -15.95 10.69
N ASP A 132 -3.31 -16.15 9.63
CA ASP A 132 -1.90 -15.80 9.47
C ASP A 132 -1.68 -14.31 9.21
N LEU A 133 -2.75 -13.57 8.91
CA LEU A 133 -2.73 -12.13 8.78
C LEU A 133 -3.07 -11.48 10.14
N GLU A 134 -2.11 -11.50 11.07
CA GLU A 134 -2.19 -10.75 12.32
C GLU A 134 -1.91 -9.26 12.05
N PHE A 135 -2.99 -8.49 11.89
CA PHE A 135 -2.87 -7.05 11.62
C PHE A 135 -3.14 -6.21 12.86
N THR A 136 -2.28 -5.22 13.07
CA THR A 136 -2.56 -4.10 13.97
C THR A 136 -3.50 -3.12 13.26
N SER A 137 -4.32 -2.39 14.03
CA SER A 137 -5.13 -1.29 13.49
C SER A 137 -4.30 -0.18 12.83
N ASP A 138 -2.99 -0.19 13.04
CA ASP A 138 -2.11 0.95 12.87
C ASP A 138 -1.20 0.81 11.63
N ILE A 139 -1.28 -0.32 10.90
CA ILE A 139 -0.44 -0.61 9.72
C ILE A 139 -0.44 0.52 8.68
N PHE A 140 -1.55 1.22 8.52
CA PHE A 140 -1.64 2.38 7.62
C PHE A 140 -0.73 3.52 8.10
N GLU A 141 -0.85 3.93 9.37
CA GLU A 141 -0.07 5.01 9.95
C GLU A 141 1.42 4.65 10.01
N GLU A 142 1.71 3.40 10.37
CA GLU A 142 3.08 2.89 10.42
C GLU A 142 3.74 2.86 9.04
N THR A 143 3.00 2.51 7.99
CA THR A 143 3.51 2.56 6.60
C THR A 143 3.97 3.98 6.24
N LEU A 144 3.17 4.99 6.56
CA LEU A 144 3.51 6.38 6.28
C LEU A 144 4.71 6.85 7.10
N LEU A 145 4.78 6.43 8.37
CA LEU A 145 5.91 6.73 9.25
C LEU A 145 7.21 6.09 8.73
N TYR A 146 7.18 4.83 8.33
CA TYR A 146 8.35 4.17 7.78
C TYR A 146 8.78 4.76 6.43
N ALA A 147 7.84 5.24 5.61
CA ALA A 147 8.19 5.94 4.37
C ALA A 147 8.95 7.24 4.68
N GLN A 148 8.54 7.98 5.72
CA GLN A 148 9.28 9.15 6.20
C GLN A 148 10.67 8.77 6.71
N GLN A 149 10.81 7.65 7.44
CA GLN A 149 12.10 7.18 7.96
C GLN A 149 13.05 6.69 6.87
N ALA A 150 12.52 6.05 5.82
CA ALA A 150 13.28 5.59 4.68
C ALA A 150 13.77 6.74 3.80
N SER A 151 12.98 7.82 3.70
CA SER A 151 13.29 8.97 2.86
C SER A 151 14.59 9.68 3.23
N GLU A 152 15.32 10.15 2.21
CA GLU A 152 16.46 11.05 2.36
C GLU A 152 16.07 12.38 3.03
N ASN A 153 14.81 12.80 2.86
CA ASN A 153 14.27 14.01 3.46
C ASN A 153 12.89 13.72 4.08
N PRO A 154 12.85 13.27 5.34
CA PRO A 154 11.61 12.92 6.03
C PRO A 154 10.58 14.06 6.06
N LYS A 155 11.04 15.32 6.14
CA LYS A 155 10.17 16.50 6.13
C LYS A 155 9.52 16.71 4.76
N ALA A 156 10.27 16.53 3.68
CA ALA A 156 9.73 16.63 2.33
C ALA A 156 8.76 15.48 2.03
N GLU A 157 9.08 14.27 2.48
CA GLU A 157 8.18 13.12 2.33
C GLU A 157 6.87 13.33 3.09
N LYS A 158 6.92 13.78 4.34
CA LYS A 158 5.72 14.15 5.08
C LYS A 158 4.92 15.24 4.38
N ALA A 159 5.58 16.29 3.90
CA ALA A 159 4.90 17.38 3.20
C ALA A 159 4.21 16.90 1.92
N TRP A 160 4.83 15.96 1.19
CA TRP A 160 4.22 15.32 0.04
C TRP A 160 3.01 14.46 0.46
N GLN A 161 3.15 13.61 1.49
CA GLN A 161 2.04 12.80 2.01
C GLN A 161 0.85 13.68 2.43
N ASP A 162 1.11 14.79 3.15
CA ASP A 162 0.08 15.75 3.55
C ASP A 162 -0.64 16.36 2.33
N GLN A 163 0.09 16.66 1.24
CA GLN A 163 -0.48 17.17 -0.01
C GLN A 163 -1.37 16.12 -0.71
N ILE A 164 -0.92 14.87 -0.78
CA ILE A 164 -1.71 13.79 -1.38
C ILE A 164 -2.97 13.51 -0.57
N ILE A 165 -2.87 13.49 0.76
CA ILE A 165 -4.04 13.38 1.64
C ILE A 165 -5.01 14.53 1.38
N ALA A 166 -4.54 15.78 1.38
CA ALA A 166 -5.38 16.94 1.13
C ALA A 166 -6.05 16.90 -0.25
N ARG A 167 -5.33 16.41 -1.27
CA ARG A 167 -5.87 16.24 -2.61
C ARG A 167 -6.92 15.13 -2.67
N LEU A 168 -6.64 13.96 -2.11
CA LEU A 168 -7.61 12.86 -2.02
C LEU A 168 -8.87 13.28 -1.26
N LEU A 169 -8.72 14.00 -0.16
CA LEU A 169 -9.85 14.59 0.56
C LEU A 169 -10.63 15.52 -0.36
N LYS A 170 -9.99 16.49 -1.01
CA LYS A 170 -10.68 17.44 -1.88
C LYS A 170 -11.39 16.79 -3.08
N ASP A 171 -10.73 15.86 -3.75
CA ASP A 171 -11.19 15.31 -5.04
C ASP A 171 -12.18 14.15 -4.84
N HIS A 172 -12.15 13.48 -3.68
CA HIS A 172 -12.95 12.27 -3.43
C HIS A 172 -13.79 12.32 -2.13
N PHE A 173 -13.47 13.15 -1.13
CA PHE A 173 -14.22 13.26 0.13
C PHE A 173 -14.75 14.67 0.38
N THR A 174 -16.04 14.87 0.15
CA THR A 174 -16.69 16.15 0.45
C THR A 174 -17.40 16.10 1.80
N GLU A 175 -17.65 17.26 2.40
CA GLU A 175 -18.45 17.36 3.63
C GLU A 175 -19.92 16.94 3.41
N ASN A 176 -20.37 16.91 2.15
CA ASN A 176 -21.70 16.48 1.76
C ASN A 176 -21.68 15.02 1.26
N PRO A 177 -22.29 14.06 1.99
CA PRO A 177 -22.32 12.66 1.59
C PRO A 177 -22.98 12.37 0.23
N ASP A 178 -23.73 13.31 -0.33
CA ASP A 178 -24.34 13.14 -1.65
C ASP A 178 -23.42 13.58 -2.81
N ASP A 179 -22.30 14.24 -2.50
CA ASP A 179 -21.36 14.82 -3.47
C ASP A 179 -20.01 14.07 -3.51
N PHE A 180 -20.00 12.75 -3.34
CA PHE A 180 -18.77 11.96 -3.47
C PHE A 180 -18.21 12.02 -4.91
N GLY A 181 -16.88 12.20 -4.99
CA GLY A 181 -16.18 12.60 -6.20
C GLY A 181 -15.80 11.49 -7.18
N GLU A 182 -14.80 11.77 -8.03
CA GLU A 182 -14.39 10.94 -9.18
C GLU A 182 -13.84 9.56 -8.78
N ASN A 183 -13.73 8.63 -9.72
CA ASN A 183 -13.09 7.34 -9.46
C ASN A 183 -11.56 7.50 -9.45
N ILE A 184 -10.88 6.76 -8.56
CA ILE A 184 -9.42 6.67 -8.58
C ILE A 184 -9.01 5.75 -9.73
N SER A 185 -8.34 6.28 -10.75
CA SER A 185 -7.79 5.51 -11.89
C SER A 185 -6.25 5.49 -11.87
N ARG A 186 -5.64 4.70 -12.76
CA ARG A 186 -4.20 4.74 -12.96
C ARG A 186 -3.70 6.11 -13.41
N GLU A 187 -4.41 6.80 -14.30
CA GLU A 187 -4.00 8.13 -14.76
C GLU A 187 -3.93 9.12 -13.60
N TYR A 188 -4.90 9.06 -12.69
CA TYR A 188 -4.89 9.87 -11.48
C TYR A 188 -3.68 9.52 -10.58
N ILE A 189 -3.40 8.22 -10.39
CA ILE A 189 -2.23 7.73 -9.66
C ILE A 189 -0.92 8.26 -10.27
N GLU A 190 -0.77 8.17 -11.59
CA GLU A 190 0.42 8.64 -12.31
C GLU A 190 0.57 10.17 -12.19
N GLU A 191 -0.54 10.90 -12.15
CA GLU A 191 -0.54 12.34 -11.87
C GLU A 191 -0.04 12.65 -10.46
N LEU A 192 -0.49 11.90 -9.44
CA LEU A 192 -0.01 12.04 -8.06
C LEU A 192 1.49 11.75 -7.93
N LEU A 193 1.99 10.75 -8.65
CA LEU A 193 3.40 10.38 -8.67
C LEU A 193 4.25 11.37 -9.48
N GLY A 194 3.65 12.04 -10.47
CA GLY A 194 4.36 12.90 -11.41
C GLY A 194 5.16 12.12 -12.48
N GLU A 195 4.91 10.82 -12.61
CA GLU A 195 5.59 9.95 -13.57
C GLU A 195 4.70 8.76 -14.00
N LYS A 196 5.05 8.15 -15.14
CA LYS A 196 4.34 6.99 -15.67
C LYS A 196 4.80 5.71 -14.97
N LEU A 197 3.84 4.84 -14.67
CA LEU A 197 4.14 3.52 -14.11
C LEU A 197 4.72 2.59 -15.19
N PRO A 198 5.70 1.73 -14.87
CA PRO A 198 6.51 1.04 -15.86
C PRO A 198 5.90 -0.24 -16.47
N PHE A 199 4.63 -0.56 -16.21
CA PHE A 199 4.03 -1.88 -16.51
C PHE A 199 2.59 -1.86 -17.03
#